data_AF-A0A4Y9L412-F1
#
_entry.id   AF-A0A4Y9L412-F1
#
_cell.length_a   1.000
_cell.length_b   1.000
_cell.length_c   1.000
_cell.angle_alpha   90.00
_cell.angle_beta   90.00
_cell.angle_gamma   90.00
#
_symmetry.space_group_name_H-M   'P 1'
#
loop_
_entity.id
_entity.type
_entity.pdbx_description
1 polymer ?
#
loop_
_entity_poly.entity_id
_entity_poly.type
_entity_poly.pdbx_seq_one_letter_code
_entity_poly.pdbx_strand_id
1 'polypeptide(L)'
;MTTDELAKRQAIIDACRRMNALGINQGTSGNISVRHVDGLLVTPTFGTAESSEHAVRALEGRLACLLDHHGMIAVGKTLDKAMWLAVEVETLARQYHGCLQIGQPPLLHSAEIERVRQRMAGYGLPEG
;
A
#
# COMPACT_ATOMS: atom_id res chain seq x y z
N MET A 1 -20.51 9.68 18.82
CA MET A 1 -19.20 9.53 18.16
C MET A 1 -18.12 9.65 19.23
N THR A 2 -17.24 8.66 19.37
CA THR A 2 -16.22 8.67 20.43
C THR A 2 -15.01 9.53 20.03
N THR A 3 -14.22 9.97 21.00
CA THR A 3 -12.97 10.71 20.73
C THR A 3 -11.97 9.88 19.90
N ASP A 4 -11.90 8.56 20.13
CA ASP A 4 -11.10 7.63 19.33
C ASP A 4 -11.56 7.57 17.86
N GLU A 5 -12.88 7.51 17.64
CA GLU A 5 -13.44 7.50 16.29
C GLU A 5 -13.13 8.81 15.55
N LEU A 6 -13.29 9.96 16.23
CA LEU A 6 -12.96 11.28 15.68
C LEU A 6 -11.48 11.37 15.27
N ALA A 7 -10.58 10.90 16.13
CA ALA A 7 -9.16 10.88 15.85
C ALA A 7 -8.82 10.01 14.64
N LYS A 8 -9.42 8.82 14.51
CA LYS A 8 -9.22 7.92 13.36
C LYS A 8 -9.74 8.51 12.05
N ARG A 9 -10.89 9.18 12.08
CA ARG A 9 -11.43 9.87 10.89
C ARG A 9 -10.53 11.03 10.47
N GLN A 10 -10.02 11.80 11.41
CA GLN A 10 -9.05 12.86 11.10
C GLN A 10 -7.76 12.28 10.51
N ALA A 11 -7.23 11.19 11.07
CA ALA A 11 -6.05 10.53 10.53
C ALA A 11 -6.24 10.02 9.09
N ILE A 12 -7.44 9.51 8.74
CA ILE A 12 -7.77 9.16 7.36
C ILE A 12 -7.71 10.40 6.45
N ILE A 13 -8.31 11.52 6.87
CA ILE A 13 -8.31 12.77 6.10
C ILE A 13 -6.87 13.25 5.87
N ASP A 14 -6.05 13.25 6.91
CA ASP A 14 -4.65 13.67 6.83
C ASP A 14 -3.84 12.74 5.91
N ALA A 15 -4.07 11.44 6.00
CA ALA A 15 -3.46 10.45 5.10
C ALA A 15 -3.88 10.66 3.63
N CYS A 16 -5.14 10.99 3.35
CA CYS A 16 -5.58 11.31 1.99
C CYS A 16 -4.85 12.55 1.44
N ARG A 17 -4.73 13.60 2.25
CA ARG A 17 -4.00 14.82 1.87
C ARG A 17 -2.53 14.53 1.60
N ARG A 18 -1.91 13.70 2.45
CA ARG A 18 -0.53 13.25 2.26
C ARG A 18 -0.36 12.39 1.00
N MET A 19 -1.29 11.48 0.73
CA MET A 19 -1.27 10.63 -0.46
C MET A 19 -1.24 11.47 -1.75
N ASN A 20 -2.03 12.55 -1.79
CA ASN A 20 -2.03 13.51 -2.89
C ASN A 20 -0.71 14.30 -2.94
N ALA A 21 -0.20 14.78 -1.79
CA ALA A 21 1.05 15.53 -1.73
C ALA A 21 2.28 14.71 -2.19
N LEU A 22 2.25 13.39 -1.99
CA LEU A 22 3.29 12.46 -2.45
C LEU A 22 3.16 12.08 -3.93
N GLY A 23 2.08 12.49 -4.62
CA GLY A 23 1.83 12.18 -6.03
C GLY A 23 1.51 10.70 -6.31
N ILE A 24 1.36 9.87 -5.28
CA ILE A 24 0.94 8.46 -5.39
C ILE A 24 -0.48 8.39 -5.96
N ASN A 25 -1.29 9.39 -5.64
CA ASN A 25 -2.63 9.51 -6.15
C ASN A 25 -2.70 10.60 -7.22
N GLN A 26 -3.36 10.31 -8.34
CA GLN A 26 -3.54 11.23 -9.46
C GLN A 26 -5.04 11.43 -9.69
N GLY A 27 -5.58 12.56 -9.22
CA GLY A 27 -7.01 12.88 -9.30
C GLY A 27 -7.78 12.54 -8.03
N THR A 28 -9.03 12.07 -8.18
CA THR A 28 -9.93 11.72 -7.07
C THR A 28 -10.05 10.20 -6.83
N SER A 29 -9.24 9.40 -7.51
CA SER A 29 -9.12 7.96 -7.28
C SER A 29 -8.44 7.67 -5.93
N GLY A 30 -8.44 6.43 -5.46
CA GLY A 30 -7.77 6.03 -4.22
C GLY A 30 -8.63 6.10 -2.94
N ASN A 31 -8.50 5.07 -2.10
CA ASN A 31 -9.28 4.91 -0.88
C ASN A 31 -8.34 4.63 0.30
N ILE A 32 -8.71 5.09 1.49
CA ILE A 32 -7.98 4.79 2.73
C ILE A 32 -8.96 4.21 3.74
N SER A 33 -8.53 3.15 4.44
CA SER A 33 -9.29 2.55 5.53
C SER A 33 -8.43 2.28 6.78
N VAL A 34 -9.07 2.30 7.94
CA VAL A 34 -8.48 1.83 9.21
C VAL A 34 -9.46 0.91 9.94
N ARG A 35 -8.93 -0.05 10.69
CA ARG A 35 -9.74 -0.94 11.53
C ARG A 35 -10.40 -0.17 12.68
N HIS A 36 -11.69 -0.39 12.88
CA HIS A 36 -12.46 0.24 13.96
C HIS A 36 -13.53 -0.73 14.47
N VAL A 37 -13.41 -1.12 15.75
CA VAL A 37 -14.28 -2.10 16.42
C VAL A 37 -14.35 -3.38 15.56
N ASP A 38 -15.54 -3.74 15.06
CA ASP A 38 -15.79 -4.97 14.28
C ASP A 38 -15.76 -4.72 12.77
N GLY A 39 -15.28 -3.55 12.33
CA GLY A 39 -15.29 -3.15 10.92
C GLY A 39 -14.14 -2.22 10.53
N LEU A 40 -14.40 -1.41 9.51
CA LEU A 40 -13.46 -0.44 8.94
C LEU A 40 -14.11 0.94 8.90
N LEU A 41 -13.35 1.98 9.26
CA LEU A 41 -13.62 3.33 8.79
C LEU A 41 -12.93 3.46 7.43
N VAL A 42 -13.68 3.84 6.39
CA VAL A 42 -13.18 3.91 5.02
C VAL A 42 -13.70 5.16 4.32
N THR A 43 -12.88 5.76 3.45
CA THR A 43 -13.32 6.77 2.49
C THR A 43 -14.38 6.20 1.54
N PRO A 44 -15.21 7.01 0.85
CA PRO A 44 -16.18 6.48 -0.12
C PRO A 44 -15.56 5.46 -1.09
N THR A 45 -16.23 4.32 -1.24
CA THR A 45 -15.72 3.16 -1.99
C THR A 45 -16.46 2.99 -3.31
N PHE A 46 -15.72 2.56 -4.33
CA PHE A 46 -16.25 2.02 -5.58
C PHE A 46 -15.62 0.64 -5.78
N GLY A 47 -16.31 -0.30 -6.44
CA GLY A 47 -15.77 -1.62 -6.73
C GLY A 47 -16.83 -2.73 -6.70
N THR A 48 -16.39 -3.95 -7.00
CA THR A 48 -17.22 -5.17 -7.00
C THR A 48 -16.70 -6.19 -5.98
N ALA A 49 -17.55 -7.12 -5.56
CA ALA A 49 -17.15 -8.22 -4.69
C ALA A 49 -16.04 -9.09 -5.32
N GLU A 50 -16.18 -9.39 -6.61
CA GLU A 50 -15.19 -10.16 -7.38
C GLU A 50 -13.79 -9.50 -7.36
N SER A 51 -13.72 -8.19 -7.60
CA SER A 51 -12.46 -7.45 -7.53
C SER A 51 -11.83 -7.52 -6.13
N SER A 52 -12.68 -7.47 -5.09
CA SER A 52 -12.23 -7.59 -3.69
C SER A 52 -11.67 -8.98 -3.39
N GLU A 53 -12.28 -10.04 -3.91
CA GLU A 53 -11.78 -11.41 -3.75
C GLU A 53 -10.41 -11.61 -4.41
N HIS A 54 -10.22 -11.08 -5.62
CA HIS A 54 -8.92 -11.10 -6.30
C HIS A 54 -7.85 -10.33 -5.51
N ALA A 55 -8.20 -9.15 -5.00
CA ALA A 55 -7.30 -8.34 -4.17
C ALA A 55 -6.87 -9.08 -2.90
N VAL A 56 -7.83 -9.69 -2.19
CA VAL A 56 -7.56 -10.45 -0.95
C VAL A 56 -6.64 -11.64 -1.24
N ARG A 57 -6.91 -12.39 -2.31
CA ARG A 57 -6.06 -13.53 -2.71
C ARG A 57 -4.63 -13.09 -3.07
N ALA A 58 -4.49 -11.98 -3.80
CA ALA A 58 -3.18 -11.45 -4.17
C ALA A 58 -2.37 -10.94 -2.96
N LEU A 59 -3.02 -10.63 -1.85
CA LEU A 59 -2.38 -10.19 -0.60
C LEU A 59 -1.97 -11.37 0.31
N GLU A 60 -2.28 -12.62 -0.02
CA GLU A 60 -1.88 -13.78 0.79
C GLU A 60 -0.35 -13.86 0.94
N GLY A 61 0.13 -13.69 2.18
CA GLY A 61 1.56 -13.66 2.49
C GLY A 61 2.30 -12.45 1.91
N ARG A 62 1.60 -11.37 1.57
CA ARG A 62 2.14 -10.10 1.06
C ARG A 62 1.53 -8.92 1.78
N LEU A 63 2.17 -7.76 1.67
CA LEU A 63 1.66 -6.49 2.22
C LEU A 63 1.26 -5.49 1.13
N ALA A 64 1.46 -5.83 -0.14
CA ALA A 64 0.97 -5.05 -1.26
C ALA A 64 0.70 -5.95 -2.46
N CYS A 65 -0.23 -5.53 -3.31
CA CYS A 65 -0.53 -6.16 -4.58
C CYS A 65 -0.85 -5.11 -5.66
N LEU A 66 -0.65 -5.49 -6.91
CA LEU A 66 -1.09 -4.71 -8.08
C LEU A 66 -2.45 -5.22 -8.54
N LEU A 67 -3.30 -4.29 -8.95
CA LEU A 67 -4.61 -4.55 -9.53
C LEU A 67 -4.54 -4.25 -11.03
N ASP A 68 -4.88 -5.24 -11.83
CA ASP A 68 -4.83 -5.14 -13.29
C ASP A 68 -5.69 -3.98 -13.80
N HIS A 69 -5.08 -3.09 -14.60
CA HIS A 69 -5.69 -1.86 -15.11
C HIS A 69 -6.35 -0.95 -14.04
N HIS A 70 -5.90 -1.01 -12.78
CA HIS A 70 -6.48 -0.22 -11.67
C HIS A 70 -5.44 0.55 -10.86
N GLY A 71 -4.42 -0.14 -10.35
CA GLY A 71 -3.45 0.47 -9.43
C GLY A 71 -2.87 -0.54 -8.46
N MET A 72 -2.79 -0.17 -7.19
CA MET A 72 -2.23 -1.03 -6.14
C MET A 72 -3.01 -0.93 -4.83
N ILE A 73 -2.86 -1.95 -3.99
CA ILE A 73 -3.25 -1.92 -2.58
C ILE A 73 -1.98 -2.13 -1.76
N ALA A 74 -1.79 -1.34 -0.70
CA ALA A 74 -0.75 -1.52 0.29
C ALA A 74 -1.36 -1.55 1.70
N VAL A 75 -0.91 -2.46 2.55
CA VAL A 75 -1.40 -2.65 3.91
C VAL A 75 -0.26 -2.55 4.93
N GLY A 76 -0.57 -2.05 6.12
CA GLY A 76 0.39 -1.91 7.20
C GLY A 76 -0.31 -1.90 8.57
N LYS A 77 0.47 -2.10 9.64
CA LYS A 77 -0.03 -2.01 11.02
C LYS A 77 -0.56 -0.61 11.37
N THR A 78 -0.03 0.42 10.69
CA THR A 78 -0.41 1.83 10.84
C THR A 78 -0.58 2.47 9.46
N LEU A 79 -1.26 3.62 9.41
CA LEU A 79 -1.39 4.40 8.17
C LEU A 79 -0.04 4.82 7.62
N ASP A 80 0.92 5.20 8.47
CA ASP A 80 2.26 5.58 8.05
C ASP A 80 3.01 4.44 7.38
N LYS A 81 2.88 3.22 7.91
CA LYS A 81 3.49 2.02 7.34
C LYS A 81 2.86 1.64 6.00
N ALA A 82 1.53 1.70 5.91
CA ALA A 82 0.82 1.45 4.66
C ALA A 82 1.20 2.49 3.59
N MET A 83 1.27 3.78 3.97
CA MET A 83 1.65 4.86 3.07
C MET A 83 3.11 4.74 2.61
N TRP A 84 4.03 4.43 3.53
CA TRP A 84 5.43 4.18 3.19
C TRP A 84 5.55 3.03 2.19
N LEU A 85 4.88 1.91 2.45
CA LEU A 85 4.92 0.76 1.54
C LEU A 85 4.32 1.09 0.16
N ALA A 86 3.25 1.88 0.10
CA ALA A 86 2.70 2.38 -1.15
C ALA A 86 3.75 3.17 -1.97
N VAL A 87 4.49 4.09 -1.32
CA VAL A 87 5.58 4.83 -1.98
C VAL A 87 6.67 3.90 -2.49
N GLU A 88 7.08 2.91 -1.69
CA GLU A 88 8.12 1.95 -2.09
C GLU A 88 7.68 1.12 -3.30
N VAL A 89 6.45 0.61 -3.30
CA VAL A 89 5.90 -0.16 -4.43
C VAL A 89 5.87 0.68 -5.71
N GLU A 90 5.39 1.92 -5.64
CA GLU A 90 5.40 2.86 -6.76
C GLU A 90 6.82 3.15 -7.25
N THR A 91 7.77 3.34 -6.33
CA THR A 91 9.18 3.59 -6.66
C THR A 91 9.79 2.40 -7.40
N LEU A 92 9.55 1.18 -6.91
CA LEU A 92 10.02 -0.05 -7.54
C LEU A 92 9.35 -0.28 -8.91
N ALA A 93 8.04 -0.01 -9.02
CA ALA A 93 7.31 -0.12 -10.27
C ALA A 93 7.88 0.83 -11.33
N ARG A 94 8.13 2.09 -10.96
CA ARG A 94 8.76 3.09 -11.84
C ARG A 94 10.16 2.68 -12.26
N GLN A 95 10.97 2.19 -11.33
CA GLN A 95 12.32 1.71 -11.63
C GLN A 95 12.28 0.54 -12.61
N TYR A 96 11.44 -0.46 -12.35
CA TYR A 96 11.28 -1.62 -13.22
C TYR A 96 10.77 -1.23 -14.60
N HIS A 97 9.76 -0.37 -14.67
CA HIS A 97 9.25 0.17 -15.94
C HIS A 97 10.34 0.91 -16.73
N GLY A 98 11.14 1.75 -16.06
CA GLY A 98 12.27 2.45 -16.69
C GLY A 98 13.33 1.49 -17.24
N CYS A 99 13.64 0.41 -16.52
CA CYS A 99 14.55 -0.62 -17.02
C CYS A 99 14.00 -1.26 -18.31
N LEU A 100 12.71 -1.63 -18.34
CA LEU A 100 12.07 -2.28 -19.49
C LEU A 100 12.16 -1.47 -20.79
N GLN A 101 12.30 -0.15 -20.72
CA GLN A 101 12.51 0.70 -21.91
C GLN A 101 13.88 0.47 -22.57
N ILE A 102 14.85 -0.06 -21.83
CA ILE A 102 16.21 -0.36 -22.29
C ILE A 102 16.37 -1.87 -22.52
N GLY A 103 15.75 -2.69 -21.66
CA GLY A 103 15.76 -4.14 -21.75
C GLY A 103 15.24 -4.79 -20.47
N GLN A 104 15.12 -6.12 -20.45
CA GLN A 104 14.65 -6.82 -19.26
C GLN A 104 15.75 -6.80 -18.18
N PRO A 105 15.51 -6.22 -16.99
CA PRO A 105 16.51 -6.23 -15.92
C PRO A 105 16.68 -7.64 -15.34
N PRO A 106 17.89 -8.04 -14.94
CA PRO A 106 18.09 -9.32 -14.26
C PRO A 106 17.37 -9.32 -12.92
N LEU A 107 16.63 -10.39 -12.64
CA LEU A 107 15.89 -10.55 -11.38
C LEU A 107 16.78 -11.21 -10.32
N LEU A 108 16.60 -10.80 -9.07
CA LEU A 108 17.22 -11.48 -7.94
C LEU A 108 16.61 -12.86 -7.74
N HIS A 109 17.44 -13.87 -7.51
CA HIS A 109 16.97 -15.20 -7.14
C HIS A 109 16.30 -15.19 -5.76
N SER A 110 15.31 -16.06 -5.56
CA SER A 110 14.54 -16.14 -4.31
C SER A 110 15.41 -16.32 -3.06
N ALA A 111 16.55 -17.02 -3.19
CA ALA A 111 17.50 -17.20 -2.09
C ALA A 111 18.25 -15.91 -1.70
N GLU A 112 18.48 -14.99 -2.65
CA GLU A 112 19.02 -13.66 -2.34
C GLU A 112 17.96 -12.79 -1.68
N ILE A 113 16.73 -12.82 -2.19
CA ILE A 113 15.59 -12.11 -1.59
C ILE A 113 15.38 -12.52 -0.13
N GLU A 114 15.42 -13.81 0.17
CA GLU A 114 15.26 -14.28 1.55
C GLU A 114 16.44 -13.86 2.45
N ARG A 115 17.68 -13.88 1.93
CA ARG A 115 18.84 -13.37 2.67
C ARG A 115 18.71 -11.89 2.99
N VAL A 116 18.26 -11.07 2.02
CA VAL A 116 18.01 -9.64 2.24
C VAL A 116 16.88 -9.45 3.25
N ARG A 117 15.78 -10.19 3.13
CA ARG A 117 14.64 -10.12 4.06
C ARG A 117 15.06 -10.37 5.51
N GLN A 118 15.92 -11.37 5.74
CA GLN A 118 16.45 -11.68 7.07
C GLN A 118 17.34 -10.56 7.61
N ARG A 119 18.16 -9.93 6.77
CA ARG A 119 19.02 -8.79 7.16
C ARG A 119 18.23 -7.52 7.40
N MET A 120 17.12 -7.34 6.68
CA MET A 120 16.25 -6.16 6.78
C MET A 120 15.21 -6.28 7.90
N ALA A 121 15.21 -7.33 8.72
CA ALA A 121 14.23 -7.55 9.80
C ALA A 121 14.17 -6.44 10.87
N GLY A 122 15.03 -5.42 10.80
CA GLY A 122 14.95 -4.18 11.58
C GLY A 122 15.18 -2.89 10.78
N TYR A 123 15.26 -2.96 9.45
CA TYR A 123 15.42 -1.81 8.56
C TYR A 123 14.07 -1.40 7.93
N GLY A 124 13.76 -0.11 7.96
CA GLY A 124 12.52 0.46 7.44
C GLY A 124 12.04 1.62 8.30
N LEU A 125 10.83 2.14 8.04
CA LEU A 125 10.22 3.13 8.94
C LEU A 125 10.18 2.53 10.38
N PRO A 126 10.57 3.22 11.46
CA PRO A 126 10.47 2.66 12.80
C PRO A 126 9.02 2.33 13.19
N GLU A 127 8.82 1.45 14.18
CA GLU A 127 7.54 1.41 14.90
C GLU A 127 7.53 2.64 15.81
N GLY A 128 6.81 3.68 15.38
CA GLY A 128 6.52 4.87 16.18
C GLY A 128 5.33 4.65 17.10
#